data_AF-A0A2G4HVX6-F1
#
_entry.id   AF-A0A2G4HVX6-F1
#
_cell.length_a   1.000
_cell.length_b   1.000
_cell.length_c   1.000
_cell.angle_alpha   90.00
_cell.angle_beta   90.00
_cell.angle_gamma   90.00
#
_symmetry.space_group_name_H-M   'P 1'
#
loop_
_entity.id
_entity.type
_entity.pdbx_description
1 polymer ?
#
loop_
_entity_poly.entity_id
_entity_poly.type
_entity_poly.pdbx_seq_one_letter_code
_entity_poly.pdbx_strand_id
1 'polypeptide(L)'
;MRPIKSRTLDNAAVRALLNEGTTHLQAGQLQDAEGAYRKALDLAPNHPDALHHLGLLLYRLNRFDEAIAAISRAIAQAPASPLYCFNLGVVSQKAARPDEAIRAYRQAVVLNPRHLEAWINLGNGLKDHGAIPESIEAYQKALALNPSHADTHNNLGVALKEQGQVERAIASYRQALQLKPTHLEALNNLGLALLEIGSLDEAIASFTQALTIMPGYLKALYNLGIAWSWAGEDEKSVDCLQRAATTKHDHGKPVTDAFVYRSRIKHDLEQVQYLFDRQLLSEDQRPYLHSLQQLRDELDCRLAPGNRMPITPEELAPVAASFNRLLYRAQAPHLPDGALHPALDVEAVESRYLAKQPEVTFIDGLLTDEALGGLRQFCWESTIWKKDYENGYSGAFLGDGFASPLLLQIAEELRLTFPRIFKQHRLTQAWAFKHDSARRGLNIHADAAAVNVNFWITPDEANLNRETGGLVVYNKEAPREWNFQDYNSDQNKPKILAWLKQVGAQAMKIPYRANHAIVFNSDLFHETDEIAFKDDYLSRRINITLLYGRRRRP
;
A
#
# COMPACT_ATOMS: atom_id res chain seq x y z
N MET A 1 -5.80 -23.03 -59.76
CA MET A 1 -4.34 -22.98 -59.48
C MET A 1 -3.83 -21.61 -59.87
N ARG A 2 -3.51 -20.72 -58.91
CA ARG A 2 -2.72 -19.51 -59.26
C ARG A 2 -1.30 -19.97 -59.65
N PRO A 3 -0.71 -19.41 -60.71
CA PRO A 3 0.57 -19.89 -61.24
C PRO A 3 1.68 -19.63 -60.23
N ILE A 4 2.61 -20.58 -60.11
CA ILE A 4 3.72 -20.58 -59.14
C ILE A 4 4.52 -19.26 -59.18
N LYS A 5 4.62 -18.60 -60.33
CA LYS A 5 5.27 -17.29 -60.52
C LYS A 5 4.56 -16.11 -59.82
N SER A 6 3.22 -16.08 -59.76
CA SER A 6 2.51 -14.98 -59.08
C SER A 6 2.68 -15.08 -57.57
N ARG A 7 2.63 -16.31 -57.03
CA ARG A 7 2.78 -16.58 -55.60
C ARG A 7 4.18 -16.21 -55.08
N THR A 8 5.22 -16.37 -55.89
CA THR A 8 6.59 -15.94 -55.55
C THR A 8 6.77 -14.42 -55.60
N LEU A 9 6.10 -13.73 -56.52
CA LEU A 9 6.13 -12.26 -56.61
C LEU A 9 5.38 -11.62 -55.43
N ASP A 10 4.20 -12.15 -55.10
CA ASP A 10 3.41 -11.70 -53.95
C ASP A 10 4.20 -11.86 -52.64
N ASN A 11 4.91 -12.97 -52.46
CA ASN A 11 5.77 -13.19 -51.28
C ASN A 11 6.97 -12.25 -51.20
N ALA A 12 7.57 -11.87 -52.33
CA ALA A 12 8.68 -10.90 -52.36
C ALA A 12 8.19 -9.48 -52.06
N ALA A 13 7.04 -9.10 -52.60
CA ALA A 13 6.39 -7.81 -52.35
C ALA A 13 5.97 -7.66 -50.88
N VAL A 14 5.33 -8.68 -50.29
CA VAL A 14 4.99 -8.70 -48.86
C VAL A 14 6.24 -8.52 -48.01
N ARG A 15 7.33 -9.26 -48.29
CA ARG A 15 8.59 -9.13 -47.55
C ARG A 15 9.19 -7.74 -47.64
N ALA A 16 9.17 -7.10 -48.82
CA ALA A 16 9.65 -5.74 -48.99
C ALA A 16 8.86 -4.76 -48.11
N LEU A 17 7.53 -4.88 -48.08
CA LEU A 17 6.66 -4.05 -47.24
C LEU A 17 6.88 -4.30 -45.73
N LEU A 18 7.17 -5.54 -45.30
CA LEU A 18 7.52 -5.81 -43.91
C LEU A 18 8.85 -5.16 -43.51
N ASN A 19 9.84 -5.19 -44.40
CA ASN A 19 11.12 -4.52 -44.16
C ASN A 19 10.94 -2.99 -44.10
N GLU A 20 10.18 -2.42 -45.03
CA GLU A 20 9.82 -0.99 -45.04
C GLU A 20 9.13 -0.59 -43.73
N GLY A 21 8.11 -1.34 -43.31
CA GLY A 21 7.42 -1.10 -42.04
C GLY A 21 8.34 -1.19 -40.82
N THR A 22 9.29 -2.14 -40.83
CA THR A 22 10.29 -2.28 -39.75
C THR A 22 11.24 -1.09 -39.71
N THR A 23 11.69 -0.59 -40.88
CA THR A 23 12.53 0.61 -40.98
C THR A 23 11.80 1.85 -40.47
N HIS A 24 10.55 2.07 -40.88
CA HIS A 24 9.74 3.18 -40.36
C HIS A 24 9.54 3.07 -38.84
N LEU A 25 9.30 1.87 -38.32
CA LEU A 25 9.16 1.64 -36.88
C LEU A 25 10.44 1.98 -36.10
N GLN A 26 11.61 1.63 -36.64
CA GLN A 26 12.91 1.99 -36.05
C GLN A 26 13.16 3.50 -36.09
N ALA A 27 12.67 4.19 -37.12
CA ALA A 27 12.72 5.64 -37.26
C ALA A 27 11.66 6.40 -36.43
N GLY A 28 10.79 5.70 -35.69
CA GLY A 28 9.71 6.31 -34.92
C GLY A 28 8.51 6.80 -35.77
N GLN A 29 8.50 6.48 -37.06
CA GLN A 29 7.44 6.84 -38.02
C GLN A 29 6.28 5.83 -37.94
N LEU A 30 5.50 5.91 -36.87
CA LEU A 30 4.49 4.88 -36.53
C LEU A 30 3.37 4.77 -37.57
N GLN A 31 2.94 5.89 -38.17
CA GLN A 31 1.88 5.89 -39.20
C GLN A 31 2.34 5.25 -40.50
N ASP A 32 3.57 5.56 -40.95
CA ASP A 32 4.15 4.97 -42.15
C ASP A 32 4.38 3.46 -41.97
N ALA A 33 4.84 3.05 -40.78
CA ALA A 33 4.95 1.64 -40.41
C ALA A 33 3.59 0.92 -40.48
N GLU A 34 2.53 1.54 -39.95
CA GLU A 34 1.17 0.96 -40.02
C GLU A 34 0.71 0.81 -41.47
N GLY A 35 0.95 1.83 -42.29
CA GLY A 35 0.64 1.83 -43.71
C GLY A 35 1.34 0.69 -44.45
N ALA A 36 2.64 0.49 -44.22
CA ALA A 36 3.41 -0.58 -44.85
C ALA A 36 2.89 -1.98 -44.45
N TYR A 37 2.62 -2.23 -43.16
CA TYR A 37 2.07 -3.51 -42.71
C TYR A 37 0.65 -3.77 -43.23
N ARG A 38 -0.21 -2.74 -43.30
CA ARG A 38 -1.56 -2.89 -43.87
C ARG A 38 -1.50 -3.18 -45.37
N LYS A 39 -0.64 -2.51 -46.14
CA LYS A 39 -0.40 -2.84 -47.56
C LYS A 39 0.08 -4.29 -47.73
N ALA A 40 0.94 -4.77 -46.83
CA ALA A 40 1.38 -6.17 -46.85
C ALA A 40 0.20 -7.13 -46.63
N LEU A 41 -0.73 -6.78 -45.74
CA LEU A 41 -1.96 -7.53 -45.49
C LEU A 41 -2.98 -7.39 -46.63
N ASP A 42 -3.03 -6.30 -47.37
CA ASP A 42 -3.88 -6.18 -48.56
C ASP A 42 -3.45 -7.19 -49.65
N LEU A 43 -2.14 -7.39 -49.81
CA LEU A 43 -1.59 -8.41 -50.72
C LEU A 43 -1.77 -9.83 -50.17
N ALA A 44 -1.63 -10.01 -48.86
CA ALA A 44 -1.75 -11.30 -48.19
C ALA A 44 -2.47 -11.18 -46.83
N PRO A 45 -3.83 -11.25 -46.81
CA PRO A 45 -4.65 -10.92 -45.62
C PRO A 45 -4.38 -11.72 -44.35
N ASN A 46 -3.81 -12.91 -44.51
CA ASN A 46 -3.50 -13.85 -43.45
C ASN A 46 -1.98 -14.12 -43.34
N HIS A 47 -1.13 -13.20 -43.81
CA HIS A 47 0.32 -13.37 -43.66
C HIS A 47 0.71 -13.25 -42.17
N PRO A 48 1.24 -14.33 -41.54
CA PRO A 48 1.44 -14.37 -40.10
C PRO A 48 2.39 -13.28 -39.59
N ASP A 49 3.53 -13.05 -40.25
CA ASP A 49 4.47 -12.01 -39.83
C ASP A 49 3.91 -10.59 -39.98
N ALA A 50 3.06 -10.36 -40.99
CA ALA A 50 2.47 -9.03 -41.22
C ALA A 50 1.44 -8.72 -40.13
N LEU A 51 0.62 -9.71 -39.76
CA LEU A 51 -0.31 -9.64 -38.65
C LEU A 51 0.42 -9.44 -37.31
N HIS A 52 1.52 -10.17 -37.09
CA HIS A 52 2.33 -10.05 -35.87
C HIS A 52 3.00 -8.68 -35.76
N HIS A 53 3.65 -8.18 -36.82
CA HIS A 53 4.28 -6.86 -36.84
C HIS A 53 3.26 -5.72 -36.67
N LEU A 54 2.09 -5.82 -37.32
CA LEU A 54 0.99 -4.88 -37.08
C LEU A 54 0.54 -4.92 -35.61
N GLY A 55 0.42 -6.12 -35.02
CA GLY A 55 0.09 -6.27 -33.60
C GLY A 55 1.09 -5.61 -32.66
N LEU A 56 2.40 -5.77 -32.91
CA LEU A 56 3.45 -5.11 -32.12
C LEU A 56 3.44 -3.59 -32.27
N LEU A 57 3.11 -3.07 -33.44
CA LEU A 57 2.94 -1.64 -33.68
C LEU A 57 1.73 -1.09 -32.92
N LEU A 58 0.58 -1.77 -33.00
CA LEU A 58 -0.64 -1.42 -32.30
C LEU A 58 -0.44 -1.42 -30.78
N TYR A 59 0.36 -2.36 -30.26
CA TYR A 59 0.79 -2.35 -28.86
C TYR A 59 1.54 -1.07 -28.48
N ARG A 60 2.49 -0.60 -29.32
CA ARG A 60 3.20 0.67 -29.07
C ARG A 60 2.28 1.89 -29.13
N LEU A 61 1.21 1.82 -29.91
CA LEU A 61 0.16 2.84 -30.00
C LEU A 61 -0.88 2.74 -28.87
N ASN A 62 -0.70 1.83 -27.90
CA ASN A 62 -1.67 1.52 -26.84
C ASN A 62 -3.06 1.06 -27.36
N ARG A 63 -3.14 0.57 -28.60
CA ARG A 63 -4.35 0.01 -29.22
C ARG A 63 -4.44 -1.49 -28.90
N PHE A 64 -4.58 -1.81 -27.62
CA PHE A 64 -4.37 -3.17 -27.11
C PHE A 64 -5.33 -4.22 -27.70
N ASP A 65 -6.62 -3.91 -27.84
CA ASP A 65 -7.60 -4.87 -28.37
C ASP A 65 -7.32 -5.24 -29.82
N GLU A 66 -6.93 -4.25 -30.64
CA GLU A 66 -6.54 -4.48 -32.03
C GLU A 66 -5.22 -5.24 -32.11
N ALA A 67 -4.27 -4.96 -31.21
CA ALA A 67 -3.01 -5.70 -31.12
C ALA A 67 -3.25 -7.19 -30.79
N ILE A 68 -4.09 -7.47 -29.79
CA ILE A 68 -4.50 -8.83 -29.41
C ILE A 68 -5.17 -9.54 -30.59
N ALA A 69 -6.09 -8.87 -31.28
CA ALA A 69 -6.77 -9.45 -32.45
C ALA A 69 -5.79 -9.78 -33.58
N ALA A 70 -4.86 -8.87 -33.90
CA ALA A 70 -3.86 -9.08 -34.94
C ALA A 70 -2.92 -10.24 -34.60
N ILE A 71 -2.36 -10.29 -33.38
CA ILE A 71 -1.46 -11.37 -32.96
C ILE A 71 -2.20 -12.71 -32.86
N SER A 72 -3.44 -12.73 -32.37
CA SER A 72 -4.25 -13.96 -32.33
C SER A 72 -4.51 -14.52 -33.73
N ARG A 73 -4.76 -13.64 -34.71
CA ARG A 73 -4.85 -14.05 -36.11
C ARG A 73 -3.51 -14.57 -36.64
N ALA A 74 -2.38 -13.97 -36.27
CA ALA A 74 -1.06 -14.49 -36.63
C ALA A 74 -0.83 -15.91 -36.10
N ILE A 75 -1.20 -16.17 -34.84
CA ILE A 75 -1.12 -17.50 -34.21
C ILE A 75 -2.05 -18.50 -34.92
N ALA A 76 -3.26 -18.10 -35.32
CA ALA A 76 -4.16 -18.99 -36.05
C ALA A 76 -3.58 -19.46 -37.40
N GLN A 77 -2.74 -18.63 -38.03
CA GLN A 77 -2.08 -18.97 -39.30
C GLN A 77 -0.76 -19.73 -39.10
N ALA A 78 -0.06 -19.50 -37.99
CA ALA A 78 1.18 -20.16 -37.64
C ALA A 78 1.22 -20.52 -36.14
N PRO A 79 0.50 -21.58 -35.71
CA PRO A 79 0.31 -21.90 -34.30
C PRO A 79 1.57 -22.41 -33.60
N ALA A 80 2.59 -22.82 -34.36
CA ALA A 80 3.86 -23.31 -33.85
C ALA A 80 4.89 -22.20 -33.54
N SER A 81 4.50 -20.92 -33.58
CA SER A 81 5.39 -19.79 -33.28
C SER A 81 5.38 -19.45 -31.78
N PRO A 82 6.44 -19.80 -31.01
CA PRO A 82 6.54 -19.41 -29.60
C PRO A 82 6.61 -17.89 -29.43
N LEU A 83 7.23 -17.18 -30.38
CA LEU A 83 7.37 -15.73 -30.35
C LEU A 83 6.02 -15.01 -30.42
N TYR A 84 5.09 -15.51 -31.24
CA TYR A 84 3.76 -14.90 -31.34
C TYR A 84 2.97 -15.11 -30.05
N CYS A 85 3.04 -16.33 -29.48
CA CYS A 85 2.40 -16.66 -28.21
C CYS A 85 2.97 -15.80 -27.06
N PHE A 86 4.29 -15.67 -26.98
CA PHE A 86 4.94 -14.82 -25.99
C PHE A 86 4.48 -13.36 -26.10
N ASN A 87 4.48 -12.81 -27.31
CA ASN A 87 4.06 -11.43 -27.53
C ASN A 87 2.57 -11.21 -27.27
N LEU A 88 1.71 -12.18 -27.59
CA LEU A 88 0.30 -12.15 -27.18
C LEU A 88 0.19 -12.06 -25.65
N GLY A 89 1.03 -12.81 -24.93
CA GLY A 89 1.11 -12.76 -23.47
C GLY A 89 1.46 -11.37 -22.95
N VAL A 90 2.50 -10.75 -23.51
CA VAL A 90 2.94 -9.39 -23.15
C VAL A 90 1.84 -8.35 -23.41
N VAL A 91 1.21 -8.38 -24.58
CA VAL A 91 0.15 -7.43 -24.93
C VAL A 91 -1.07 -7.64 -24.04
N SER A 92 -1.48 -8.89 -23.79
CA SER A 92 -2.62 -9.20 -22.92
C SER A 92 -2.39 -8.75 -21.48
N GLN A 93 -1.16 -8.92 -20.97
CA GLN A 93 -0.79 -8.43 -19.64
C GLN A 93 -0.91 -6.90 -19.57
N LYS A 94 -0.42 -6.18 -20.59
CA LYS A 94 -0.53 -4.72 -20.64
C LYS A 94 -1.98 -4.23 -20.80
N ALA A 95 -2.82 -5.03 -21.45
CA ALA A 95 -4.26 -4.80 -21.59
C ALA A 95 -5.07 -5.14 -20.31
N ALA A 96 -4.41 -5.48 -19.19
CA ALA A 96 -5.05 -5.94 -17.96
C ALA A 96 -5.94 -7.19 -18.15
N ARG A 97 -5.52 -8.11 -19.03
CA ARG A 97 -6.17 -9.42 -19.28
C ARG A 97 -5.27 -10.57 -18.78
N PRO A 98 -5.17 -10.79 -17.46
CA PRO A 98 -4.19 -11.71 -16.88
C PRO A 98 -4.38 -13.17 -17.32
N ASP A 99 -5.61 -13.65 -17.44
CA ASP A 99 -5.89 -15.04 -17.84
C ASP A 99 -5.49 -15.32 -19.30
N GLU A 100 -5.71 -14.35 -20.19
CA GLU A 100 -5.22 -14.42 -21.58
C GLU A 100 -3.69 -14.42 -21.60
N ALA A 101 -3.05 -13.58 -20.79
CA ALA A 101 -1.59 -13.51 -20.71
C ALA A 101 -0.98 -14.85 -20.26
N ILE A 102 -1.47 -15.43 -19.17
CA ILE A 102 -0.99 -16.70 -18.63
C ILE A 102 -1.17 -17.83 -19.65
N ARG A 103 -2.31 -17.91 -20.35
CA ARG A 103 -2.54 -18.91 -21.40
C ARG A 103 -1.54 -18.78 -22.54
N ALA A 104 -1.30 -17.56 -23.01
CA ALA A 104 -0.33 -17.28 -24.07
C ALA A 104 1.10 -17.64 -23.66
N TYR A 105 1.53 -17.28 -22.43
CA TYR A 105 2.85 -17.66 -21.93
C TYR A 105 3.01 -19.17 -21.76
N ARG A 106 1.98 -19.88 -21.26
CA ARG A 106 1.96 -21.36 -21.19
C ARG A 106 2.17 -21.97 -22.58
N GLN A 107 1.48 -21.46 -23.60
CA GLN A 107 1.67 -21.93 -24.97
C GLN A 107 3.09 -21.64 -25.48
N ALA A 108 3.64 -20.46 -25.17
CA ALA A 108 4.99 -20.09 -25.57
C ALA A 108 6.06 -21.04 -25.01
N VAL A 109 5.96 -21.42 -23.72
CA VAL A 109 6.93 -22.35 -23.08
C VAL A 109 6.73 -23.80 -23.51
N VAL A 110 5.52 -24.21 -23.91
CA VAL A 110 5.27 -25.53 -24.51
C VAL A 110 5.92 -25.60 -25.90
N LEU A 111 5.79 -24.55 -26.71
CA LEU A 111 6.38 -24.47 -28.06
C LEU A 111 7.90 -24.32 -28.03
N ASN A 112 8.43 -23.57 -27.05
CA ASN A 112 9.86 -23.43 -26.82
C ASN A 112 10.19 -23.47 -25.32
N PRO A 113 10.51 -24.66 -24.78
CA PRO A 113 10.89 -24.82 -23.37
C PRO A 113 12.18 -24.09 -22.99
N ARG A 114 12.97 -23.60 -23.96
CA ARG A 114 14.21 -22.83 -23.74
C ARG A 114 14.01 -21.31 -23.81
N HIS A 115 12.77 -20.82 -23.87
CA HIS A 115 12.49 -19.39 -23.86
C HIS A 115 12.49 -18.83 -22.42
N LEU A 116 13.61 -18.23 -22.02
CA LEU A 116 13.81 -17.73 -20.65
C LEU A 116 12.74 -16.70 -20.23
N GLU A 117 12.51 -15.68 -21.05
CA GLU A 117 11.57 -14.59 -20.75
C GLU A 117 10.13 -15.06 -20.65
N ALA A 118 9.74 -16.07 -21.44
CA ALA A 118 8.41 -16.66 -21.36
C ALA A 118 8.19 -17.38 -20.02
N TRP A 119 9.20 -18.10 -19.50
CA TRP A 119 9.13 -18.70 -18.16
C TRP A 119 9.07 -17.65 -17.04
N ILE A 120 9.88 -16.58 -17.14
CA ILE A 120 9.86 -15.48 -16.15
C ILE A 120 8.49 -14.81 -16.14
N ASN A 121 7.95 -14.45 -17.30
CA ASN A 121 6.66 -13.77 -17.39
C ASN A 121 5.49 -14.69 -17.02
N LEU A 122 5.59 -15.99 -17.32
CA LEU A 122 4.63 -16.99 -16.83
C LEU A 122 4.65 -17.03 -15.30
N GLY A 123 5.83 -17.09 -14.67
CA GLY A 123 5.97 -17.06 -13.22
C GLY A 123 5.37 -15.80 -12.60
N ASN A 124 5.67 -14.62 -13.15
CA ASN A 124 5.11 -13.35 -12.69
C ASN A 124 3.57 -13.36 -12.78
N GLY A 125 3.02 -13.76 -13.93
CA GLY A 125 1.58 -13.82 -14.14
C GLY A 125 0.87 -14.81 -13.21
N LEU A 126 1.46 -15.99 -12.99
CA LEU A 126 0.92 -17.00 -12.07
C LEU A 126 0.94 -16.52 -10.62
N LYS A 127 2.03 -15.86 -10.19
CA LYS A 127 2.13 -15.27 -8.85
C LYS A 127 1.03 -14.22 -8.64
N ASP A 128 0.86 -13.30 -9.58
CA ASP A 128 -0.14 -12.23 -9.47
C ASP A 128 -1.58 -12.77 -9.54
N HIS A 129 -1.79 -13.93 -10.20
CA HIS A 129 -3.05 -14.67 -10.20
C HIS A 129 -3.27 -15.50 -8.91
N GLY A 130 -2.29 -15.57 -8.01
CA GLY A 130 -2.35 -16.36 -6.77
C GLY A 130 -1.99 -17.85 -6.92
N ALA A 131 -1.60 -18.30 -8.11
CA ALA A 131 -1.10 -19.65 -8.37
C ALA A 131 0.38 -19.77 -7.95
N ILE A 132 0.62 -19.63 -6.64
CA ILE A 132 1.96 -19.54 -6.06
C ILE A 132 2.82 -20.79 -6.35
N PRO A 133 2.35 -22.04 -6.17
CA PRO A 133 3.15 -23.23 -6.46
C PRO A 133 3.63 -23.30 -7.92
N GLU A 134 2.76 -22.99 -8.87
CA GLU A 134 3.08 -23.02 -10.30
C GLU A 134 4.03 -21.87 -10.68
N SER A 135 3.93 -20.71 -10.01
CA SER A 135 4.88 -19.61 -10.21
C SER A 135 6.31 -20.00 -9.82
N ILE A 136 6.46 -20.74 -8.71
CA ILE A 136 7.74 -21.24 -8.22
C ILE A 136 8.36 -22.21 -9.24
N GLU A 137 7.57 -23.13 -9.79
CA GLU A 137 8.05 -24.04 -10.84
C GLU A 137 8.53 -23.25 -12.07
N ALA A 138 7.75 -22.27 -12.53
CA ALA A 138 8.11 -21.45 -13.68
C ALA A 138 9.43 -20.68 -13.47
N TYR A 139 9.64 -20.08 -12.30
CA TYR A 139 10.91 -19.43 -11.97
C TYR A 139 12.08 -20.42 -11.89
N GLN A 140 11.87 -21.61 -11.34
CA GLN A 140 12.90 -22.66 -11.31
C GLN A 140 13.28 -23.12 -12.73
N LYS A 141 12.31 -23.23 -13.66
CA LYS A 141 12.58 -23.51 -15.08
C LYS A 141 13.39 -22.38 -15.72
N ALA A 142 13.04 -21.12 -15.45
CA ALA A 142 13.82 -19.97 -15.92
C ALA A 142 15.28 -20.01 -15.38
N LEU A 143 15.48 -20.27 -14.09
CA LEU A 143 16.81 -20.36 -13.48
C LEU A 143 17.60 -21.60 -13.95
N ALA A 144 16.94 -22.69 -14.35
CA ALA A 144 17.62 -23.81 -14.99
C ALA A 144 18.17 -23.44 -16.38
N LEU A 145 17.56 -22.48 -17.08
CA LEU A 145 18.05 -21.94 -18.35
C LEU A 145 19.14 -20.88 -18.15
N ASN A 146 18.98 -20.01 -17.14
CA ASN A 146 19.95 -18.99 -16.78
C ASN A 146 20.10 -18.88 -15.25
N PRO A 147 21.06 -19.61 -14.64
CA PRO A 147 21.29 -19.58 -13.20
C PRO A 147 21.73 -18.20 -12.65
N SER A 148 22.24 -17.33 -13.53
CA SER A 148 22.80 -16.02 -13.17
C SER A 148 21.79 -14.86 -13.27
N HIS A 149 20.49 -15.15 -13.43
CA HIS A 149 19.46 -14.11 -13.55
C HIS A 149 18.97 -13.63 -12.16
N ALA A 150 19.59 -12.56 -11.65
CA ALA A 150 19.35 -12.02 -10.31
C ALA A 150 17.87 -11.68 -10.04
N ASP A 151 17.19 -11.03 -10.97
CA ASP A 151 15.79 -10.61 -10.78
C ASP A 151 14.85 -11.83 -10.65
N THR A 152 15.16 -12.97 -11.29
CA THR A 152 14.38 -14.21 -11.13
C THR A 152 14.62 -14.88 -9.79
N HIS A 153 15.84 -14.84 -9.25
CA HIS A 153 16.11 -15.29 -7.89
C HIS A 153 15.33 -14.45 -6.86
N ASN A 154 15.25 -13.12 -7.06
CA ASN A 154 14.39 -12.27 -6.24
C ASN A 154 12.91 -12.67 -6.35
N ASN A 155 12.38 -12.83 -7.57
CA ASN A 155 10.97 -13.18 -7.76
C ASN A 155 10.61 -14.57 -7.20
N LEU A 156 11.52 -15.54 -7.33
CA LEU A 156 11.42 -16.84 -6.68
C LEU A 156 11.39 -16.70 -5.15
N GLY A 157 12.26 -15.85 -4.59
CA GLY A 157 12.26 -15.55 -3.16
C GLY A 157 10.93 -14.97 -2.68
N VAL A 158 10.32 -14.07 -3.46
CA VAL A 158 9.00 -13.48 -3.13
C VAL A 158 7.93 -14.56 -3.10
N ALA A 159 7.85 -15.40 -4.14
CA ALA A 159 6.86 -16.48 -4.21
C ALA A 159 7.05 -17.53 -3.10
N LEU A 160 8.30 -17.89 -2.78
CA LEU A 160 8.61 -18.80 -1.67
C LEU A 160 8.18 -18.23 -0.32
N LYS A 161 8.40 -16.92 -0.09
CA LYS A 161 7.96 -16.24 1.13
C LYS A 161 6.43 -16.19 1.22
N GLU A 162 5.74 -15.93 0.13
CA GLU A 162 4.26 -15.99 0.07
C GLU A 162 3.72 -17.40 0.37
N GLN A 163 4.48 -18.45 0.02
CA GLN A 163 4.17 -19.84 0.37
C GLN A 163 4.61 -20.23 1.80
N GLY A 164 5.12 -19.29 2.62
CA GLY A 164 5.60 -19.55 3.98
C GLY A 164 6.97 -20.23 4.08
N GLN A 165 7.70 -20.39 2.98
CA GLN A 165 9.03 -21.02 2.93
C GLN A 165 10.13 -19.96 3.08
N VAL A 166 10.18 -19.32 4.25
CA VAL A 166 10.99 -18.12 4.52
C VAL A 166 12.49 -18.38 4.37
N GLU A 167 13.00 -19.51 4.82
CA GLU A 167 14.43 -19.85 4.73
C GLU A 167 14.88 -20.03 3.27
N ARG A 168 14.03 -20.66 2.45
CA ARG A 168 14.30 -20.81 1.00
C ARG A 168 14.20 -19.46 0.28
N ALA A 169 13.31 -18.57 0.74
CA ALA A 169 13.24 -17.21 0.23
C ALA A 169 14.53 -16.44 0.54
N ILE A 170 15.03 -16.50 1.78
CA ILE A 170 16.32 -15.90 2.20
C ILE A 170 17.46 -16.39 1.32
N ALA A 171 17.56 -17.71 1.08
CA ALA A 171 18.58 -18.27 0.20
C ALA A 171 18.49 -17.69 -1.23
N SER A 172 17.29 -17.57 -1.77
CA SER A 172 17.06 -17.01 -3.11
C SER A 172 17.43 -15.52 -3.19
N TYR A 173 17.07 -14.72 -2.18
CA TYR A 173 17.48 -13.31 -2.13
C TYR A 173 19.00 -13.15 -2.01
N ARG A 174 19.66 -13.97 -1.18
CA ARG A 174 21.13 -13.98 -1.07
C ARG A 174 21.79 -14.33 -2.40
N GLN A 175 21.23 -15.27 -3.18
CA GLN A 175 21.71 -15.56 -4.55
C GLN A 175 21.53 -14.37 -5.49
N ALA A 176 20.37 -13.69 -5.45
CA ALA A 176 20.16 -12.47 -6.22
C ALA A 176 21.19 -11.38 -5.89
N LEU A 177 21.54 -11.23 -4.62
CA LEU A 177 22.51 -10.25 -4.13
C LEU A 177 23.96 -10.63 -4.40
N GLN A 178 24.28 -11.93 -4.45
CA GLN A 178 25.58 -12.41 -4.90
C GLN A 178 25.81 -12.05 -6.38
N LEU A 179 24.77 -12.17 -7.21
CA LEU A 179 24.81 -11.84 -8.64
C LEU A 179 24.75 -10.32 -8.89
N LYS A 180 24.00 -9.59 -8.07
CA LYS A 180 23.78 -8.15 -8.18
C LYS A 180 23.71 -7.51 -6.79
N PRO A 181 24.86 -7.14 -6.19
CA PRO A 181 24.92 -6.59 -4.82
C PRO A 181 24.15 -5.27 -4.63
N THR A 182 23.85 -4.56 -5.73
CA THR A 182 23.11 -3.29 -5.71
C THR A 182 21.60 -3.45 -5.93
N HIS A 183 21.08 -4.68 -5.89
CA HIS A 183 19.66 -4.96 -6.11
C HIS A 183 18.80 -4.52 -4.90
N LEU A 184 18.33 -3.27 -4.93
CA LEU A 184 17.57 -2.64 -3.83
C LEU A 184 16.36 -3.46 -3.35
N GLU A 185 15.56 -3.98 -4.27
CA GLU A 185 14.38 -4.78 -3.90
C GLU A 185 14.76 -6.11 -3.22
N ALA A 186 15.79 -6.80 -3.69
CA ALA A 186 16.29 -8.02 -3.03
C ALA A 186 16.87 -7.73 -1.64
N LEU A 187 17.57 -6.60 -1.44
CA LEU A 187 18.03 -6.16 -0.10
C LEU A 187 16.86 -5.91 0.85
N ASN A 188 15.83 -5.20 0.38
CA ASN A 188 14.64 -4.95 1.20
C ASN A 188 13.88 -6.25 1.51
N ASN A 189 13.71 -7.13 0.53
CA ASN A 189 13.00 -8.40 0.71
C ASN A 189 13.77 -9.37 1.62
N LEU A 190 15.10 -9.41 1.51
CA LEU A 190 15.97 -10.14 2.43
C LEU A 190 15.80 -9.62 3.86
N GLY A 191 15.87 -8.30 4.06
CA GLY A 191 15.70 -7.69 5.38
C GLY A 191 14.34 -8.03 6.01
N LEU A 192 13.25 -7.98 5.22
CA LEU A 192 11.91 -8.34 5.70
C LEU A 192 11.79 -9.82 6.08
N ALA A 193 12.42 -10.72 5.32
CA ALA A 193 12.44 -12.15 5.61
C ALA A 193 13.29 -12.47 6.85
N LEU A 194 14.42 -11.77 7.04
CA LEU A 194 15.27 -11.88 8.22
C LEU A 194 14.57 -11.36 9.48
N LEU A 195 13.83 -10.24 9.40
CA LEU A 195 12.98 -9.76 10.51
C LEU A 195 11.96 -10.81 10.93
N GLU A 196 11.33 -11.48 9.96
CA GLU A 196 10.29 -12.48 10.21
C GLU A 196 10.80 -13.70 11.00
N ILE A 197 12.05 -14.10 10.79
CA ILE A 197 12.70 -15.18 11.56
C ILE A 197 13.45 -14.68 12.80
N GLY A 198 13.43 -13.37 13.09
CA GLY A 198 14.09 -12.77 14.25
C GLY A 198 15.59 -12.48 14.09
N SER A 199 16.16 -12.61 12.88
CA SER A 199 17.56 -12.26 12.57
C SER A 199 17.72 -10.75 12.42
N LEU A 200 17.62 -10.03 13.54
CA LEU A 200 17.48 -8.58 13.57
C LEU A 200 18.72 -7.84 13.03
N ASP A 201 19.92 -8.23 13.45
CA ASP A 201 21.17 -7.58 13.03
C ASP A 201 21.40 -7.70 11.51
N GLU A 202 21.14 -8.89 10.95
CA GLU A 202 21.25 -9.11 9.50
C GLU A 202 20.18 -8.33 8.73
N ALA A 203 18.97 -8.21 9.27
CA ALA A 203 17.92 -7.41 8.66
C ALA A 203 18.30 -5.93 8.59
N ILE A 204 18.79 -5.38 9.71
CA ILE A 204 19.30 -4.02 9.83
C ILE A 204 20.43 -3.79 8.83
N ALA A 205 21.38 -4.72 8.72
CA ALA A 205 22.47 -4.64 7.75
C ALA A 205 21.95 -4.59 6.31
N SER A 206 20.98 -5.43 5.96
CA SER A 206 20.39 -5.49 4.61
C SER A 206 19.67 -4.18 4.24
N PHE A 207 18.85 -3.63 5.15
CA PHE A 207 18.20 -2.34 4.89
C PHE A 207 19.20 -1.18 4.85
N THR A 208 20.21 -1.20 5.73
CA THR A 208 21.26 -0.18 5.74
C THR A 208 22.03 -0.18 4.43
N GLN A 209 22.39 -1.36 3.89
CA GLN A 209 23.02 -1.47 2.58
C GLN A 209 22.14 -0.89 1.46
N ALA A 210 20.84 -1.14 1.49
CA ALA A 210 19.91 -0.56 0.51
C ALA A 210 19.92 0.98 0.58
N LEU A 211 20.00 1.54 1.79
CA LEU A 211 20.08 2.98 2.02
C LEU A 211 21.47 3.57 1.70
N THR A 212 22.54 2.78 1.78
CA THR A 212 23.86 3.19 1.26
C THR A 212 23.81 3.37 -0.26
N ILE A 213 23.11 2.49 -0.98
CA ILE A 213 22.96 2.57 -2.44
C ILE A 213 21.97 3.69 -2.83
N MET A 214 20.85 3.78 -2.12
CA MET A 214 19.80 4.77 -2.38
C MET A 214 19.27 5.34 -1.06
N PRO A 215 19.82 6.47 -0.56
CA PRO A 215 19.46 7.05 0.75
C PRO A 215 17.99 7.40 0.94
N GLY A 216 17.26 7.66 -0.15
CA GLY A 216 15.82 7.95 -0.17
C GLY A 216 14.93 6.74 -0.46
N TYR A 217 15.44 5.51 -0.36
CA TYR A 217 14.63 4.32 -0.65
C TYR A 217 13.59 4.08 0.46
N LEU A 218 12.38 4.61 0.24
CA LEU A 218 11.29 4.67 1.22
C LEU A 218 10.96 3.34 1.91
N LYS A 219 10.93 2.23 1.16
CA LYS A 219 10.66 0.90 1.71
C LYS A 219 11.71 0.50 2.76
N ALA A 220 12.99 0.72 2.44
CA ALA A 220 14.09 0.42 3.36
C ALA A 220 14.13 1.38 4.55
N LEU A 221 13.84 2.68 4.37
CA LEU A 221 13.75 3.63 5.50
C LEU A 221 12.68 3.19 6.50
N TYR A 222 11.48 2.87 6.01
CA TYR A 222 10.38 2.43 6.87
C TYR A 222 10.74 1.12 7.60
N ASN A 223 11.21 0.11 6.87
CA ASN A 223 11.50 -1.20 7.44
C ASN A 223 12.70 -1.19 8.38
N LEU A 224 13.71 -0.34 8.12
CA LEU A 224 14.83 -0.12 9.05
C LEU A 224 14.34 0.56 10.33
N GLY A 225 13.41 1.50 10.24
CA GLY A 225 12.78 2.11 11.42
C GLY A 225 12.08 1.06 12.30
N ILE A 226 11.25 0.20 11.69
CA ILE A 226 10.63 -0.93 12.40
C ILE A 226 11.68 -1.87 13.01
N ALA A 227 12.76 -2.18 12.29
CA ALA A 227 13.84 -3.02 12.79
C ALA A 227 14.54 -2.40 14.02
N TRP A 228 14.85 -1.10 13.99
CA TRP A 228 15.43 -0.41 15.14
C TRP A 228 14.48 -0.37 16.34
N SER A 229 13.18 -0.18 16.13
CA SER A 229 12.18 -0.28 17.20
C SER A 229 12.18 -1.68 17.82
N TRP A 230 12.31 -2.74 17.02
CA TRP A 230 12.41 -4.11 17.54
C TRP A 230 13.73 -4.37 18.28
N ALA A 231 14.77 -3.60 17.99
CA ALA A 231 16.05 -3.62 18.68
C ALA A 231 16.05 -2.83 20.00
N GLY A 232 14.97 -2.08 20.29
CA GLY A 232 14.90 -1.16 21.43
C GLY A 232 15.66 0.15 21.20
N GLU A 233 15.97 0.48 19.95
CA GLU A 233 16.75 1.66 19.57
C GLU A 233 15.81 2.75 19.01
N ASP A 234 14.97 3.31 19.88
CA ASP A 234 13.86 4.19 19.50
C ASP A 234 14.30 5.47 18.78
N GLU A 235 15.43 6.05 19.17
CA GLU A 235 15.98 7.23 18.49
C GLU A 235 16.32 6.93 17.03
N LYS A 236 16.98 5.79 16.76
CA LYS A 236 17.31 5.34 15.40
C LYS A 236 16.05 4.99 14.59
N SER A 237 15.05 4.41 15.27
CA SER A 237 13.74 4.13 14.67
C SER A 237 13.06 5.41 14.19
N VAL A 238 12.97 6.41 15.07
CA VAL A 238 12.34 7.71 14.77
C VAL A 238 13.11 8.45 13.69
N ASP A 239 14.45 8.45 13.68
CA ASP A 239 15.24 9.05 12.59
C ASP A 239 14.87 8.43 11.22
N CYS A 240 14.85 7.11 11.13
CA CYS A 240 14.54 6.42 9.87
C CYS A 240 13.11 6.73 9.39
N LEU A 241 12.14 6.71 10.30
CA LEU A 241 10.73 6.99 10.00
C LEU A 241 10.50 8.47 9.67
N GLN A 242 11.22 9.38 10.31
CA GLN A 242 11.18 10.81 10.01
C GLN A 242 11.78 11.09 8.63
N ARG A 243 12.92 10.47 8.29
CA ARG A 243 13.50 10.55 6.95
C ARG A 243 12.55 9.99 5.89
N ALA A 244 11.81 8.92 6.19
CA ALA A 244 10.77 8.41 5.31
C ALA A 244 9.65 9.45 5.09
N ALA A 245 9.19 10.10 6.16
CA ALA A 245 8.17 11.14 6.10
C ALA A 245 8.64 12.35 5.28
N THR A 246 9.82 12.90 5.57
CA THR A 246 10.41 14.03 4.82
C THR A 246 10.65 13.67 3.35
N THR A 247 11.10 12.45 3.04
CA THR A 247 11.28 12.02 1.63
C THR A 247 9.96 11.95 0.87
N LYS A 248 8.86 11.53 1.53
CA LYS A 248 7.52 11.49 0.93
C LYS A 248 6.88 12.87 0.81
N HIS A 249 7.04 13.71 1.82
CA HIS A 249 6.19 14.87 2.02
C HIS A 249 6.92 16.18 1.80
N ASP A 250 8.26 16.24 1.82
CA ASP A 250 9.05 17.48 1.69
C ASP A 250 10.05 17.44 0.53
N HIS A 251 9.73 16.71 -0.55
CA HIS A 251 10.56 16.60 -1.76
C HIS A 251 10.60 17.88 -2.65
N GLY A 252 10.05 19.01 -2.20
CA GLY A 252 10.11 20.30 -2.88
C GLY A 252 9.28 20.45 -4.17
N LYS A 253 8.58 19.41 -4.64
CA LYS A 253 7.68 19.50 -5.81
C LYS A 253 6.26 19.83 -5.38
N PRO A 254 5.58 20.83 -5.96
CA PRO A 254 4.22 21.18 -5.56
C PRO A 254 3.25 20.00 -5.74
N VAL A 255 2.20 19.96 -4.92
CA VAL A 255 1.13 18.98 -5.06
C VAL A 255 0.34 19.25 -6.35
N THR A 256 -0.06 18.18 -7.05
CA THR A 256 -0.76 18.25 -8.36
C THR A 256 -2.03 17.39 -8.37
N ASP A 257 -2.66 17.28 -7.20
CA ASP A 257 -3.84 16.43 -7.01
C ASP A 257 -5.01 16.96 -7.85
N ALA A 258 -5.73 16.05 -8.50
CA ALA A 258 -6.94 16.38 -9.28
C ALA A 258 -8.20 16.55 -8.40
N PHE A 259 -8.07 16.32 -7.09
CA PHE A 259 -9.14 16.43 -6.12
C PHE A 259 -8.61 16.77 -4.73
N VAL A 260 -9.43 17.41 -3.92
CA VAL A 260 -9.20 17.65 -2.48
C VAL A 260 -10.42 17.25 -1.68
N TYR A 261 -10.27 17.09 -0.36
CA TYR A 261 -11.40 16.87 0.54
C TYR A 261 -11.75 18.16 1.30
N ARG A 262 -13.03 18.51 1.40
CA ARG A 262 -13.49 19.65 2.21
C ARG A 262 -13.03 19.53 3.67
N SER A 263 -13.15 18.33 4.23
CA SER A 263 -12.67 18.03 5.60
C SER A 263 -11.16 18.28 5.74
N ARG A 264 -10.39 18.01 4.68
CA ARG A 264 -8.95 18.24 4.67
C ARG A 264 -8.62 19.73 4.68
N ILE A 265 -9.22 20.52 3.79
CA ILE A 265 -8.97 21.96 3.74
C ILE A 265 -9.39 22.62 5.07
N LYS A 266 -10.55 22.26 5.62
CA LYS A 266 -11.01 22.71 6.94
C LYS A 266 -10.01 22.34 8.04
N HIS A 267 -9.57 21.08 8.09
CA HIS A 267 -8.59 20.61 9.07
C HIS A 267 -7.27 21.40 9.01
N ASP A 268 -6.69 21.55 7.81
CA ASP A 268 -5.39 22.21 7.66
C ASP A 268 -5.47 23.70 7.98
N LEU A 269 -6.56 24.38 7.59
CA LEU A 269 -6.82 25.77 7.95
C LEU A 269 -6.84 25.96 9.47
N GLU A 270 -7.62 25.14 10.17
CA GLU A 270 -7.72 25.18 11.63
C GLU A 270 -6.40 24.82 12.33
N GLN A 271 -5.68 23.82 11.83
CA GLN A 271 -4.37 23.42 12.36
C GLN A 271 -3.34 24.54 12.19
N VAL A 272 -3.22 25.12 11.00
CA VAL A 272 -2.24 26.17 10.72
C VAL A 272 -2.55 27.42 11.54
N GLN A 273 -3.83 27.80 11.68
CA GLN A 273 -4.24 28.89 12.57
C GLN A 273 -3.83 28.60 14.02
N TYR A 274 -4.16 27.41 14.53
CA TYR A 274 -3.78 26.99 15.88
C TYR A 274 -2.27 27.08 16.13
N LEU A 275 -1.45 26.71 15.14
CA LEU A 275 0.00 26.81 15.24
C LEU A 275 0.52 28.25 15.24
N PHE A 276 -0.09 29.16 14.47
CA PHE A 276 0.22 30.59 14.55
C PHE A 276 -0.16 31.19 15.90
N ASP A 277 -1.33 30.84 16.43
CA ASP A 277 -1.79 31.31 17.74
C ASP A 277 -0.84 30.87 18.87
N ARG A 278 -0.18 29.72 18.68
CA ARG A 278 0.84 29.14 19.56
C ARG A 278 2.27 29.62 19.27
N GLN A 279 2.47 30.44 18.24
CA GLN A 279 3.80 30.90 17.78
C GLN A 279 4.75 29.76 17.38
N LEU A 280 4.22 28.69 16.81
CA LEU A 280 4.98 27.50 16.38
C LEU A 280 5.35 27.53 14.89
N LEU A 281 4.74 28.41 14.10
CA LEU A 281 5.08 28.67 12.70
C LEU A 281 5.67 30.06 12.55
N SER A 282 6.52 30.22 11.54
CA SER A 282 7.16 31.50 11.23
C SER A 282 6.28 32.37 10.34
N GLU A 283 6.43 33.69 10.44
CA GLU A 283 5.58 34.66 9.73
C GLU A 283 5.64 34.54 8.20
N ASP A 284 6.74 34.03 7.63
CA ASP A 284 6.87 33.76 6.20
C ASP A 284 5.92 32.67 5.70
N GLN A 285 5.39 31.84 6.61
CA GLN A 285 4.39 30.81 6.29
C GLN A 285 2.94 31.36 6.33
N ARG A 286 2.70 32.59 6.82
CA ARG A 286 1.36 33.18 6.95
C ARG A 286 0.58 33.28 5.62
N PRO A 287 1.21 33.53 4.45
CA PRO A 287 0.51 33.48 3.17
C PRO A 287 -0.20 32.14 2.89
N TYR A 288 0.31 31.03 3.42
CA TYR A 288 -0.32 29.71 3.27
C TYR A 288 -1.67 29.64 3.99
N LEU A 289 -1.76 30.20 5.21
CA LEU A 289 -3.01 30.29 5.97
C LEU A 289 -4.08 31.07 5.18
N HIS A 290 -3.72 32.23 4.64
CA HIS A 290 -4.64 33.03 3.83
C HIS A 290 -5.09 32.28 2.57
N SER A 291 -4.18 31.55 1.92
CA SER A 291 -4.48 30.76 0.73
C SER A 291 -5.42 29.59 1.04
N LEU A 292 -5.25 28.93 2.20
CA LEU A 292 -6.18 27.90 2.68
C LEU A 292 -7.58 28.47 2.95
N GLN A 293 -7.67 29.67 3.54
CA GLN A 293 -8.94 30.34 3.79
C GLN A 293 -9.67 30.66 2.47
N GLN A 294 -8.96 31.24 1.51
CA GLN A 294 -9.52 31.54 0.18
C GLN A 294 -10.01 30.27 -0.53
N LEU A 295 -9.18 29.21 -0.55
CA LEU A 295 -9.56 27.94 -1.16
C LEU A 295 -10.80 27.34 -0.47
N ARG A 296 -10.89 27.43 0.87
CA ARG A 296 -12.08 26.97 1.59
C ARG A 296 -13.33 27.74 1.16
N ASP A 297 -13.26 29.06 1.12
CA ASP A 297 -14.40 29.91 0.77
C ASP A 297 -14.88 29.62 -0.65
N GLU A 298 -13.95 29.44 -1.60
CA GLU A 298 -14.25 29.03 -2.98
C GLU A 298 -14.94 27.66 -3.04
N LEU A 299 -14.42 26.67 -2.30
CA LEU A 299 -15.02 25.34 -2.25
C LEU A 299 -16.42 25.39 -1.64
N ASP A 300 -16.63 26.15 -0.56
CA ASP A 300 -17.92 26.27 0.14
C ASP A 300 -18.99 26.96 -0.72
N CYS A 301 -18.60 27.83 -1.66
CA CYS A 301 -19.51 28.40 -2.65
C CYS A 301 -19.99 27.41 -3.73
N ARG A 302 -19.35 26.24 -3.89
CA ARG A 302 -19.72 25.27 -4.92
C ARG A 302 -20.98 24.50 -4.52
N LEU A 303 -21.96 24.48 -5.41
CA LEU A 303 -23.18 23.66 -5.33
C LEU A 303 -22.91 22.18 -5.65
N ALA A 304 -21.86 21.58 -5.07
CA ALA A 304 -21.53 20.17 -5.24
C ALA A 304 -21.64 19.45 -3.88
N PRO A 305 -22.56 18.46 -3.76
CA PRO A 305 -22.66 17.66 -2.54
C PRO A 305 -21.47 16.70 -2.45
N GLY A 306 -20.85 16.57 -1.27
CA GLY A 306 -19.80 15.57 -1.02
C GLY A 306 -18.61 16.10 -0.24
N ASN A 307 -17.70 15.20 0.15
CA ASN A 307 -16.42 15.59 0.75
C ASN A 307 -15.35 15.80 -0.31
N ARG A 308 -15.25 14.88 -1.27
CA ARG A 308 -14.26 14.93 -2.35
C ARG A 308 -14.70 15.85 -3.48
N MET A 309 -13.88 16.84 -3.73
CA MET A 309 -14.12 17.91 -4.69
C MET A 309 -13.07 17.88 -5.79
N PRO A 310 -13.45 17.90 -7.08
CA PRO A 310 -12.48 18.11 -8.15
C PRO A 310 -11.85 19.50 -7.99
N ILE A 311 -10.56 19.62 -8.30
CA ILE A 311 -9.83 20.90 -8.24
C ILE A 311 -8.94 21.03 -9.47
N THR A 312 -8.86 22.22 -10.05
CA THR A 312 -7.93 22.47 -11.15
C THR A 312 -6.54 22.81 -10.61
N PRO A 313 -5.47 22.62 -11.41
CA PRO A 313 -4.12 23.03 -11.02
C PRO A 313 -4.03 24.52 -10.64
N GLU A 314 -4.78 25.40 -11.30
CA GLU A 314 -4.81 26.83 -11.04
C GLU A 314 -5.44 27.15 -9.68
N GLU A 315 -6.51 26.46 -9.32
CA GLU A 315 -7.19 26.59 -8.02
C GLU A 315 -6.30 26.06 -6.87
N LEU A 316 -5.54 24.99 -7.10
CA LEU A 316 -4.65 24.41 -6.09
C LEU A 316 -3.32 25.17 -5.95
N ALA A 317 -2.88 25.89 -7.00
CA ALA A 317 -1.57 26.54 -7.06
C ALA A 317 -1.21 27.40 -5.84
N PRO A 318 -2.11 28.23 -5.25
CA PRO A 318 -1.79 29.06 -4.09
C PRO A 318 -1.36 28.26 -2.85
N VAL A 319 -1.89 27.05 -2.68
CA VAL A 319 -1.57 26.18 -1.54
C VAL A 319 -0.52 25.11 -1.87
N ALA A 320 -0.31 24.80 -3.14
CA ALA A 320 0.42 23.61 -3.60
C ALA A 320 1.87 23.47 -3.10
N ALA A 321 2.55 24.57 -2.77
CA ALA A 321 3.93 24.54 -2.27
C ALA A 321 4.04 23.96 -0.84
N SER A 322 3.03 24.25 -0.01
CA SER A 322 2.96 23.89 1.42
C SER A 322 1.93 22.80 1.70
N PHE A 323 0.97 22.60 0.80
CA PHE A 323 -0.02 21.53 0.92
C PHE A 323 0.69 20.18 0.98
N ASN A 324 0.24 19.32 1.89
CA ASN A 324 0.84 18.03 2.19
C ASN A 324 2.30 18.06 2.74
N ARG A 325 2.88 19.22 3.10
CA ARG A 325 4.23 19.35 3.72
C ARG A 325 4.24 19.19 5.24
N LEU A 326 5.38 18.82 5.82
CA LEU A 326 5.61 18.83 7.25
C LEU A 326 6.06 20.23 7.70
N LEU A 327 5.12 21.11 8.01
CA LEU A 327 5.40 22.50 8.41
C LEU A 327 5.96 22.62 9.84
N TYR A 328 5.51 21.73 10.72
CA TYR A 328 5.88 21.68 12.13
C TYR A 328 5.64 20.27 12.66
N ARG A 329 6.55 19.80 13.51
CA ARG A 329 6.42 18.54 14.23
C ARG A 329 6.82 18.77 15.69
N ALA A 330 5.86 18.58 16.58
CA ALA A 330 6.08 18.66 18.01
C ALA A 330 6.99 17.52 18.49
N GLN A 331 7.61 17.72 19.65
CA GLN A 331 8.34 16.67 20.34
C GLN A 331 7.40 15.86 21.22
N ALA A 332 7.65 14.57 21.32
CA ALA A 332 7.03 13.66 22.29
C ALA A 332 8.11 12.71 22.80
N PRO A 333 8.94 13.16 23.76
CA PRO A 333 10.11 12.42 24.21
C PRO A 333 9.71 11.19 25.03
N HIS A 334 10.65 10.28 25.21
CA HIS A 334 10.52 9.16 26.13
C HIS A 334 10.38 9.69 27.57
N LEU A 335 9.49 9.07 28.35
CA LEU A 335 9.25 9.41 29.75
C LEU A 335 10.06 8.47 30.66
N PRO A 336 10.96 8.97 31.51
CA PRO A 336 11.81 8.14 32.38
C PRO A 336 11.02 7.22 33.32
N ASP A 337 9.86 7.67 33.81
CA ASP A 337 9.04 6.96 34.79
C ASP A 337 8.01 5.99 34.16
N GLY A 338 8.06 5.84 32.83
CA GLY A 338 7.13 5.02 32.07
C GLY A 338 5.93 5.80 31.54
N ALA A 339 5.34 5.29 30.46
CA ALA A 339 4.18 5.90 29.81
C ALA A 339 2.84 5.28 30.25
N LEU A 340 2.83 3.98 30.57
CA LEU A 340 1.66 3.29 31.08
C LEU A 340 1.39 3.64 32.55
N HIS A 341 0.11 3.68 32.92
CA HIS A 341 -0.27 3.94 34.30
C HIS A 341 0.22 2.78 35.22
N PRO A 342 0.90 3.06 36.35
CA PRO A 342 1.50 2.00 37.17
C PRO A 342 0.47 1.15 37.93
N ALA A 343 -0.77 1.63 38.09
CA ALA A 343 -1.84 0.94 38.80
C ALA A 343 -2.72 0.03 37.90
N LEU A 344 -2.26 -0.30 36.69
CA LEU A 344 -3.02 -1.19 35.79
C LEU A 344 -3.14 -2.61 36.39
N ASP A 345 -4.37 -3.12 36.45
CA ASP A 345 -4.64 -4.50 36.87
C ASP A 345 -4.36 -5.49 35.74
N VAL A 346 -3.07 -5.85 35.60
CA VAL A 346 -2.57 -6.73 34.54
C VAL A 346 -3.29 -8.07 34.55
N GLU A 347 -3.41 -8.71 35.71
CA GLU A 347 -4.00 -10.04 35.82
C GLU A 347 -5.48 -10.05 35.40
N ALA A 348 -6.26 -9.05 35.83
CA ALA A 348 -7.65 -8.96 35.43
C ALA A 348 -7.82 -8.68 33.93
N VAL A 349 -7.00 -7.79 33.35
CA VAL A 349 -7.04 -7.47 31.92
C VAL A 349 -6.76 -8.70 31.07
N GLU A 350 -5.67 -9.42 31.36
CA GLU A 350 -5.27 -10.62 30.62
C GLU A 350 -6.26 -11.77 30.82
N SER A 351 -6.77 -11.96 32.03
CA SER A 351 -7.77 -13.00 32.31
C SER A 351 -9.06 -12.74 31.55
N ARG A 352 -9.53 -11.49 31.47
CA ARG A 352 -10.68 -11.13 30.62
C ARG A 352 -10.43 -11.40 29.14
N TYR A 353 -9.25 -11.04 28.64
CA TYR A 353 -8.89 -11.25 27.23
C TYR A 353 -8.93 -12.74 26.86
N LEU A 354 -8.34 -13.58 27.70
CA LEU A 354 -8.23 -15.02 27.48
C LEU A 354 -9.54 -15.79 27.75
N ALA A 355 -10.44 -15.24 28.56
CA ALA A 355 -11.72 -15.87 28.89
C ALA A 355 -12.77 -15.76 27.76
N LYS A 356 -12.60 -14.84 26.81
CA LYS A 356 -13.55 -14.62 25.71
C LYS A 356 -13.02 -15.21 24.40
N GLN A 357 -13.92 -15.80 23.62
CA GLN A 357 -13.66 -16.10 22.21
C GLN A 357 -14.77 -15.51 21.33
N PRO A 358 -14.43 -14.64 20.36
CA PRO A 358 -13.09 -14.13 20.11
C PRO A 358 -12.61 -13.14 21.18
N GLU A 359 -11.29 -12.96 21.27
CA GLU A 359 -10.64 -12.23 22.37
C GLU A 359 -10.88 -10.72 22.27
N VAL A 360 -11.47 -10.14 23.33
CA VAL A 360 -11.69 -8.68 23.49
C VAL A 360 -11.59 -8.32 24.97
N THR A 361 -10.79 -7.31 25.31
CA THR A 361 -10.72 -6.70 26.65
C THR A 361 -10.57 -5.18 26.56
N PHE A 362 -10.64 -4.53 27.71
CA PHE A 362 -10.54 -3.09 27.87
C PHE A 362 -9.52 -2.73 28.93
N ILE A 363 -8.92 -1.54 28.83
CA ILE A 363 -8.00 -0.97 29.80
C ILE A 363 -8.45 0.47 30.06
N ASP A 364 -8.98 0.74 31.25
CA ASP A 364 -9.32 2.08 31.71
C ASP A 364 -8.08 2.78 32.28
N GLY A 365 -7.85 4.04 31.90
CA GLY A 365 -6.71 4.81 32.39
C GLY A 365 -5.37 4.24 31.92
N LEU A 366 -5.26 3.95 30.62
CA LEU A 366 -4.09 3.27 30.05
C LEU A 366 -2.77 4.02 30.34
N LEU A 367 -2.76 5.32 30.07
CA LEU A 367 -1.57 6.17 30.12
C LEU A 367 -1.52 7.01 31.39
N THR A 368 -0.31 7.39 31.82
CA THR A 368 -0.14 8.49 32.79
C THR A 368 -0.65 9.82 32.21
N ASP A 369 -0.96 10.78 33.07
CA ASP A 369 -1.42 12.10 32.62
C ASP A 369 -0.37 12.82 31.76
N GLU A 370 0.92 12.65 32.08
CA GLU A 370 2.04 13.18 31.30
C GLU A 370 2.11 12.55 29.91
N ALA A 371 2.02 11.22 29.80
CA ALA A 371 2.02 10.52 28.51
C ALA A 371 0.81 10.89 27.65
N LEU A 372 -0.38 10.92 28.25
CA LEU A 372 -1.61 11.32 27.57
C LEU A 372 -1.53 12.77 27.09
N GLY A 373 -1.06 13.69 27.94
CA GLY A 373 -0.85 15.09 27.60
C GLY A 373 0.16 15.29 26.48
N GLY A 374 1.33 14.64 26.57
CA GLY A 374 2.38 14.71 25.55
C GLY A 374 1.91 14.18 24.19
N LEU A 375 1.19 13.06 24.17
CA LEU A 375 0.67 12.48 22.93
C LEU A 375 -0.46 13.32 22.31
N ARG A 376 -1.32 13.93 23.15
CA ARG A 376 -2.32 14.93 22.70
C ARG A 376 -1.66 16.12 22.04
N GLN A 377 -0.70 16.74 22.72
CA GLN A 377 0.03 17.88 22.20
C GLN A 377 0.70 17.54 20.87
N PHE A 378 1.39 16.39 20.81
CA PHE A 378 2.01 15.91 19.58
C PHE A 378 1.03 15.81 18.40
N CYS A 379 -0.16 15.26 18.64
CA CYS A 379 -1.20 15.10 17.60
C CYS A 379 -1.92 16.41 17.23
N TRP A 380 -2.02 17.37 18.15
CA TRP A 380 -2.58 18.69 17.87
C TRP A 380 -1.60 19.57 17.10
N GLU A 381 -0.32 19.54 17.45
CA GLU A 381 0.66 20.47 16.88
C GLU A 381 1.33 19.93 15.62
N SER A 382 1.52 18.62 15.48
CA SER A 382 2.26 18.08 14.33
C SER A 382 1.42 18.06 13.06
N THR A 383 1.96 18.61 11.97
CA THR A 383 1.33 18.61 10.63
C THR A 383 1.56 17.28 9.90
N ILE A 384 1.28 16.16 10.57
CA ILE A 384 1.57 14.77 10.15
C ILE A 384 0.36 14.04 9.54
N TRP A 385 -0.78 14.70 9.48
CA TRP A 385 -2.00 14.19 8.88
C TRP A 385 -1.83 14.26 7.36
N LYS A 386 -1.64 13.14 6.67
CA LYS A 386 -1.23 13.10 5.24
C LYS A 386 -2.08 12.19 4.36
N LYS A 387 -2.98 11.40 4.97
CA LYS A 387 -3.87 10.51 4.23
C LYS A 387 -5.32 10.88 4.49
N ASP A 388 -6.03 11.27 3.44
CA ASP A 388 -7.40 11.78 3.56
C ASP A 388 -8.41 10.81 2.98
N TYR A 389 -9.59 10.79 3.60
CA TYR A 389 -10.63 9.80 3.30
C TYR A 389 -11.99 10.49 3.06
N GLU A 390 -12.79 9.90 2.17
CA GLU A 390 -14.13 10.41 1.80
C GLU A 390 -15.02 10.65 3.02
N ASN A 391 -14.97 9.75 3.99
CA ASN A 391 -15.79 9.83 5.20
C ASN A 391 -15.42 11.01 6.11
N GLY A 392 -14.32 11.74 5.87
CA GLY A 392 -14.05 12.99 6.56
C GLY A 392 -12.99 12.94 7.65
N TYR A 393 -12.12 11.93 7.65
CA TYR A 393 -11.02 11.84 8.59
C TYR A 393 -9.67 11.90 7.86
N SER A 394 -8.65 12.30 8.60
CA SER A 394 -7.27 12.33 8.13
C SER A 394 -6.41 11.40 8.98
N GLY A 395 -5.47 10.73 8.33
CA GLY A 395 -4.59 9.72 8.91
C GLY A 395 -3.13 10.14 8.94
N ALA A 396 -2.47 9.73 10.01
CA ALA A 396 -1.03 9.84 10.20
C ALA A 396 -0.47 8.45 10.52
N PHE A 397 0.51 7.98 9.72
CA PHE A 397 1.17 6.68 9.90
C PHE A 397 2.60 6.89 10.36
N LEU A 398 3.23 5.85 10.92
CA LEU A 398 4.63 5.92 11.40
C LEU A 398 5.58 6.61 10.40
N GLY A 399 5.53 6.18 9.13
CA GLY A 399 6.37 6.74 8.06
C GLY A 399 5.84 8.02 7.41
N ASP A 400 4.83 8.66 7.98
CA ASP A 400 4.31 9.98 7.58
C ASP A 400 4.54 11.04 8.67
N GLY A 401 5.35 10.70 9.70
CA GLY A 401 5.78 11.61 10.77
C GLY A 401 5.13 11.31 12.13
N PHE A 402 4.24 10.33 12.22
CA PHE A 402 3.56 9.93 13.46
C PHE A 402 4.49 9.24 14.47
N ALA A 403 5.58 8.64 14.02
CA ALA A 403 6.54 8.01 14.91
C ALA A 403 7.15 9.05 15.88
N SER A 404 7.16 8.74 17.18
CA SER A 404 7.82 9.54 18.21
C SER A 404 8.37 8.61 19.31
N PRO A 405 9.37 9.04 20.09
CA PRO A 405 9.89 8.24 21.20
C PRO A 405 8.79 7.78 22.17
N LEU A 406 7.88 8.69 22.56
CA LEU A 406 6.76 8.35 23.44
C LEU A 406 5.82 7.29 22.84
N LEU A 407 5.50 7.39 21.54
CA LEU A 407 4.62 6.42 20.89
C LEU A 407 5.25 5.01 20.86
N LEU A 408 6.55 4.93 20.57
CA LEU A 408 7.28 3.66 20.54
C LEU A 408 7.42 3.07 21.95
N GLN A 409 7.69 3.91 22.95
CA GLN A 409 7.69 3.53 24.36
C GLN A 409 6.33 2.94 24.78
N ILE A 410 5.22 3.64 24.53
CA ILE A 410 3.86 3.14 24.84
C ILE A 410 3.64 1.77 24.20
N ALA A 411 4.04 1.62 22.93
CA ALA A 411 3.83 0.38 22.21
C ALA A 411 4.63 -0.80 22.78
N GLU A 412 5.87 -0.57 23.21
CA GLU A 412 6.71 -1.62 23.79
C GLU A 412 6.34 -1.92 25.25
N GLU A 413 6.02 -0.89 26.05
CA GLU A 413 5.52 -1.08 27.42
C GLU A 413 4.22 -1.89 27.44
N LEU A 414 3.29 -1.65 26.51
CA LEU A 414 2.08 -2.49 26.35
C LEU A 414 2.45 -3.96 26.15
N ARG A 415 3.39 -4.23 25.24
CA ARG A 415 3.83 -5.59 24.91
C ARG A 415 4.45 -6.30 26.10
N LEU A 416 5.28 -5.58 26.86
CA LEU A 416 5.98 -6.10 28.03
C LEU A 416 5.08 -6.26 29.25
N THR A 417 4.11 -5.37 29.43
CA THR A 417 3.18 -5.36 30.57
C THR A 417 2.13 -6.45 30.45
N PHE A 418 1.67 -6.79 29.23
CA PHE A 418 0.64 -7.80 28.99
C PHE A 418 1.17 -8.99 28.16
N PRO A 419 2.15 -9.76 28.68
CA PRO A 419 2.83 -10.81 27.92
C PRO A 419 1.92 -11.97 27.50
N ARG A 420 0.82 -12.25 28.21
CA ARG A 420 -0.13 -13.31 27.84
C ARG A 420 -1.02 -12.90 26.66
N ILE A 421 -1.22 -11.60 26.45
CA ILE A 421 -1.93 -11.06 25.29
C ILE A 421 -0.98 -10.99 24.09
N PHE A 422 0.14 -10.26 24.22
CA PHE A 422 1.01 -9.96 23.10
C PHE A 422 1.99 -11.09 22.74
N LYS A 423 2.35 -11.96 23.70
CA LYS A 423 3.28 -13.07 23.48
C LYS A 423 4.58 -12.55 22.84
N GLN A 424 5.00 -13.13 21.71
CA GLN A 424 6.14 -12.68 20.90
C GLN A 424 5.78 -11.63 19.82
N HIS A 425 4.52 -11.19 19.75
CA HIS A 425 4.08 -10.25 18.73
C HIS A 425 4.64 -8.85 19.01
N ARG A 426 5.42 -8.33 18.08
CA ARG A 426 5.97 -6.97 18.11
C ARG A 426 5.11 -6.02 17.27
N LEU A 427 5.22 -4.72 17.55
CA LEU A 427 4.56 -3.67 16.77
C LEU A 427 4.99 -3.76 15.31
N THR A 428 4.02 -3.84 14.40
CA THR A 428 4.30 -3.85 12.94
C THR A 428 3.78 -2.60 12.26
N GLN A 429 2.69 -2.02 12.77
CA GLN A 429 2.05 -0.84 12.22
C GLN A 429 1.44 -0.02 13.36
N ALA A 430 1.42 1.29 13.17
CA ALA A 430 0.67 2.21 14.01
C ALA A 430 0.19 3.40 13.18
N TRP A 431 -0.98 3.91 13.54
CA TRP A 431 -1.53 5.12 12.97
C TRP A 431 -2.44 5.86 13.95
N ALA A 432 -2.70 7.12 13.63
CA ALA A 432 -3.77 7.89 14.24
C ALA A 432 -4.77 8.36 13.18
N PHE A 433 -6.05 8.45 13.56
CA PHE A 433 -7.10 9.08 12.76
C PHE A 433 -7.76 10.22 13.52
N LYS A 434 -7.79 11.39 12.87
CA LYS A 434 -8.45 12.60 13.35
C LYS A 434 -9.68 12.88 12.50
N HIS A 435 -10.84 12.99 13.15
CA HIS A 435 -12.13 13.03 12.48
C HIS A 435 -12.70 14.44 12.39
N ASP A 436 -13.37 14.74 11.29
CA ASP A 436 -14.25 15.89 11.20
C ASP A 436 -15.58 15.63 11.91
N SER A 437 -15.96 16.55 12.80
CA SER A 437 -17.13 16.41 13.67
C SER A 437 -18.45 16.36 12.91
N ALA A 438 -18.50 16.86 11.67
CA ALA A 438 -19.70 16.82 10.83
C ALA A 438 -19.81 15.56 9.95
N ARG A 439 -18.87 14.61 10.08
CA ARG A 439 -18.76 13.47 9.17
C ARG A 439 -18.68 12.13 9.90
N ARG A 440 -18.49 11.04 9.13
CA ARG A 440 -18.60 9.66 9.63
C ARG A 440 -17.21 9.07 9.88
N GLY A 441 -17.13 8.08 10.76
CA GLY A 441 -15.87 7.39 11.02
C GLY A 441 -15.52 6.32 9.99
N LEU A 442 -14.57 5.45 10.34
CA LEU A 442 -14.19 4.30 9.53
C LEU A 442 -15.39 3.38 9.32
N ASN A 443 -15.51 2.87 8.09
CA ASN A 443 -16.43 1.78 7.78
C ASN A 443 -15.93 0.46 8.37
N ILE A 444 -16.82 -0.53 8.36
CA ILE A 444 -16.52 -1.90 8.78
C ILE A 444 -15.38 -2.52 7.98
N HIS A 445 -14.38 -3.02 8.71
CA HIS A 445 -13.21 -3.71 8.19
C HIS A 445 -12.60 -4.61 9.26
N ALA A 446 -11.62 -5.42 8.89
CA ALA A 446 -10.72 -6.12 9.83
C ALA A 446 -9.26 -5.81 9.48
N ASP A 447 -8.35 -5.98 10.44
CA ASP A 447 -6.94 -5.66 10.27
C ASP A 447 -6.08 -6.91 10.10
N ALA A 448 -4.91 -6.76 9.46
CA ALA A 448 -4.00 -7.86 9.15
C ALA A 448 -2.91 -8.07 10.21
N ALA A 449 -3.31 -8.24 11.48
CA ALA A 449 -2.40 -8.42 12.62
C ALA A 449 -2.87 -9.55 13.55
N ALA A 450 -2.16 -9.79 14.66
CA ALA A 450 -2.58 -10.76 15.67
C ALA A 450 -3.34 -10.07 16.82
N VAL A 451 -2.85 -8.93 17.28
CA VAL A 451 -3.47 -8.13 18.34
C VAL A 451 -3.61 -6.69 17.88
N ASN A 452 -4.82 -6.15 18.05
CA ASN A 452 -5.17 -4.77 17.77
C ASN A 452 -5.39 -4.02 19.09
N VAL A 453 -4.75 -2.86 19.25
CA VAL A 453 -5.00 -1.93 20.34
C VAL A 453 -5.53 -0.63 19.77
N ASN A 454 -6.73 -0.24 20.19
CA ASN A 454 -7.35 1.03 19.85
C ASN A 454 -7.53 1.86 21.13
N PHE A 455 -7.08 3.11 21.17
CA PHE A 455 -7.35 4.01 22.28
C PHE A 455 -7.57 5.44 21.82
N TRP A 456 -8.16 6.25 22.68
CA TRP A 456 -8.52 7.62 22.37
C TRP A 456 -7.84 8.63 23.26
N ILE A 457 -7.47 9.75 22.66
CA ILE A 457 -6.77 10.81 23.37
C ILE A 457 -7.59 12.08 23.49
N THR A 458 -8.62 12.34 22.70
CA THR A 458 -9.39 13.60 22.84
C THR A 458 -10.08 13.68 24.23
N PRO A 459 -10.14 14.83 24.91
CA PRO A 459 -10.83 14.93 26.19
C PRO A 459 -12.31 14.52 26.12
N ASP A 460 -12.86 13.95 27.19
CA ASP A 460 -14.23 13.41 27.22
C ASP A 460 -15.30 14.49 26.99
N GLU A 461 -15.05 15.70 27.48
CA GLU A 461 -15.93 16.87 27.32
C GLU A 461 -16.06 17.33 25.86
N ALA A 462 -15.23 16.82 24.95
CA ALA A 462 -15.35 17.06 23.53
C ALA A 462 -16.51 16.25 22.91
N ASN A 463 -16.84 15.09 23.49
CA ASN A 463 -17.93 14.24 23.03
C ASN A 463 -19.28 14.77 23.50
N LEU A 464 -20.14 15.12 22.55
CA LEU A 464 -21.49 15.63 22.78
C LEU A 464 -22.50 14.50 23.09
N ASN A 465 -22.15 13.24 22.80
CA ASN A 465 -22.97 12.08 23.12
C ASN A 465 -22.12 10.98 23.79
N ARG A 466 -22.21 10.88 25.12
CA ARG A 466 -21.43 9.94 25.93
C ARG A 466 -21.70 8.46 25.63
N GLU A 467 -22.80 8.15 24.96
CA GLU A 467 -23.17 6.77 24.58
C GLU A 467 -22.60 6.35 23.22
N THR A 468 -21.93 7.27 22.50
CA THR A 468 -21.40 7.02 21.16
C THR A 468 -19.94 7.47 21.00
N GLY A 469 -19.42 7.39 19.78
CA GLY A 469 -18.11 7.93 19.39
C GLY A 469 -16.96 6.97 19.58
N GLY A 470 -17.17 5.79 20.16
CA GLY A 470 -16.12 4.80 20.37
C GLY A 470 -15.96 3.86 19.17
N LEU A 471 -16.15 2.57 19.40
CA LEU A 471 -15.96 1.50 18.41
C LEU A 471 -17.12 0.49 18.48
N VAL A 472 -17.48 -0.07 17.34
CA VAL A 472 -18.36 -1.25 17.26
C VAL A 472 -17.49 -2.44 16.82
N VAL A 473 -17.43 -3.49 17.63
CA VAL A 473 -16.66 -4.71 17.34
C VAL A 473 -17.62 -5.89 17.19
N TYR A 474 -17.48 -6.65 16.12
CA TYR A 474 -18.30 -7.82 15.86
C TYR A 474 -17.60 -9.09 16.34
N ASN A 475 -18.34 -10.02 16.94
CA ASN A 475 -17.80 -11.25 17.50
C ASN A 475 -17.45 -12.34 16.47
N LYS A 476 -17.10 -11.94 15.24
CA LYS A 476 -16.74 -12.83 14.15
C LYS A 476 -15.47 -12.36 13.46
N GLU A 477 -14.55 -13.28 13.30
CA GLU A 477 -13.32 -13.09 12.53
C GLU A 477 -13.63 -13.03 11.04
N ALA A 478 -12.86 -12.24 10.29
CA ALA A 478 -12.85 -12.29 8.84
C ALA A 478 -12.55 -13.73 8.38
N PRO A 479 -13.28 -14.28 7.40
CA PRO A 479 -13.00 -15.63 6.89
C PRO A 479 -11.54 -15.79 6.45
N ARG A 480 -10.97 -16.99 6.63
CA ARG A 480 -9.54 -17.24 6.36
C ARG A 480 -9.22 -17.28 4.87
N GLU A 481 -10.21 -17.63 4.06
CA GLU A 481 -10.16 -17.65 2.61
C GLU A 481 -10.32 -16.25 1.98
N TRP A 482 -10.73 -15.25 2.77
CA TRP A 482 -10.84 -13.88 2.29
C TRP A 482 -9.47 -13.21 2.21
N ASN A 483 -9.20 -12.56 1.08
CA ASN A 483 -7.99 -11.78 0.90
C ASN A 483 -8.12 -10.39 1.56
N PHE A 484 -7.04 -9.61 1.56
CA PHE A 484 -7.03 -8.28 2.20
C PHE A 484 -8.10 -7.32 1.64
N GLN A 485 -8.36 -7.36 0.32
CA GLN A 485 -9.38 -6.51 -0.29
C GLN A 485 -10.78 -6.93 0.16
N ASP A 486 -11.04 -8.22 0.34
CA ASP A 486 -12.35 -8.73 0.77
C ASP A 486 -12.80 -8.17 2.13
N TYR A 487 -11.88 -8.01 3.09
CA TYR A 487 -12.19 -7.55 4.45
C TYR A 487 -11.74 -6.12 4.79
N ASN A 488 -10.99 -5.45 3.93
CA ASN A 488 -10.43 -4.11 4.22
C ASN A 488 -10.77 -3.06 3.12
N SER A 489 -11.73 -3.35 2.23
CA SER A 489 -12.18 -2.40 1.20
C SER A 489 -13.57 -1.86 1.50
N ASP A 490 -13.72 -0.53 1.43
CA ASP A 490 -15.02 0.15 1.54
C ASP A 490 -16.05 -0.38 0.53
N GLN A 491 -15.60 -0.78 -0.67
CA GLN A 491 -16.48 -1.34 -1.71
C GLN A 491 -17.08 -2.69 -1.31
N ASN A 492 -16.41 -3.43 -0.40
CA ASN A 492 -16.85 -4.74 0.07
C ASN A 492 -17.68 -4.67 1.36
N LYS A 493 -17.99 -3.48 1.88
CA LYS A 493 -18.89 -3.31 3.03
C LYS A 493 -20.21 -4.08 2.89
N PRO A 494 -20.94 -4.07 1.75
CA PRO A 494 -22.17 -4.84 1.61
C PRO A 494 -21.95 -6.36 1.74
N LYS A 495 -20.82 -6.87 1.20
CA LYS A 495 -20.42 -8.28 1.31
C LYS A 495 -20.16 -8.66 2.77
N ILE A 496 -19.42 -7.82 3.50
CA ILE A 496 -19.12 -8.03 4.93
C ILE A 496 -20.42 -8.07 5.75
N LEU A 497 -21.29 -7.07 5.61
CA LEU A 497 -22.53 -6.98 6.39
C LEU A 497 -23.50 -8.12 6.08
N ALA A 498 -23.62 -8.52 4.81
CA ALA A 498 -24.43 -9.67 4.42
C ALA A 498 -23.93 -10.97 5.07
N TRP A 499 -22.60 -11.18 5.07
CA TRP A 499 -21.98 -12.33 5.71
C TRP A 499 -22.18 -12.32 7.24
N LEU A 500 -21.93 -11.18 7.91
CA LEU A 500 -22.13 -11.03 9.36
C LEU A 500 -23.58 -11.36 9.77
N LYS A 501 -24.56 -10.90 8.99
CA LYS A 501 -25.97 -11.23 9.21
C LYS A 501 -26.22 -12.73 9.03
N GLN A 502 -25.67 -13.34 7.98
CA GLN A 502 -25.83 -14.77 7.70
C GLN A 502 -25.27 -15.64 8.83
N VAL A 503 -24.12 -15.28 9.40
CA VAL A 503 -23.47 -16.04 10.48
C VAL A 503 -23.97 -15.67 11.88
N GLY A 504 -24.98 -14.79 11.97
CA GLY A 504 -25.54 -14.35 13.25
C GLY A 504 -24.54 -13.62 14.15
N ALA A 505 -23.69 -12.78 13.56
CA ALA A 505 -22.72 -11.99 14.30
C ALA A 505 -23.42 -11.03 15.30
N GLN A 506 -22.83 -10.88 16.48
CA GLN A 506 -23.26 -9.93 17.49
C GLN A 506 -22.28 -8.75 17.53
N ALA A 507 -22.83 -7.55 17.62
CA ALA A 507 -22.07 -6.32 17.76
C ALA A 507 -21.90 -5.96 19.23
N MET A 508 -20.67 -5.64 19.63
CA MET A 508 -20.33 -5.05 20.91
C MET A 508 -20.08 -3.56 20.68
N LYS A 509 -20.98 -2.73 21.19
CA LYS A 509 -20.84 -1.27 21.13
C LYS A 509 -20.02 -0.80 22.33
N ILE A 510 -18.93 -0.09 22.06
CA ILE A 510 -18.01 0.43 23.06
C ILE A 510 -18.05 1.95 22.96
N PRO A 511 -18.64 2.65 23.94
CA PRO A 511 -18.70 4.11 23.92
C PRO A 511 -17.31 4.75 23.99
N TYR A 512 -17.21 5.98 23.54
CA TYR A 512 -15.98 6.75 23.62
C TYR A 512 -15.63 7.07 25.08
N ARG A 513 -14.37 6.84 25.46
CA ARG A 513 -13.78 7.40 26.68
C ARG A 513 -12.31 7.74 26.43
N ALA A 514 -11.89 8.91 26.86
CA ALA A 514 -10.50 9.33 26.80
C ALA A 514 -9.63 8.42 27.67
N ASN A 515 -8.42 8.10 27.21
CA ASN A 515 -7.49 7.21 27.92
C ASN A 515 -8.03 5.80 28.21
N HIS A 516 -9.04 5.38 27.44
CA HIS A 516 -9.58 4.03 27.45
C HIS A 516 -9.10 3.28 26.21
N ALA A 517 -8.50 2.11 26.43
CA ALA A 517 -8.01 1.26 25.35
C ALA A 517 -8.85 0.00 25.20
N ILE A 518 -9.07 -0.41 23.96
CA ILE A 518 -9.67 -1.68 23.57
C ILE A 518 -8.56 -2.54 23.00
N VAL A 519 -8.41 -3.75 23.52
CA VAL A 519 -7.44 -4.74 23.02
C VAL A 519 -8.20 -5.96 22.53
N PHE A 520 -8.02 -6.34 21.28
CA PHE A 520 -8.79 -7.40 20.64
C PHE A 520 -8.02 -8.15 19.55
N ASN A 521 -8.50 -9.33 19.20
CA ASN A 521 -8.04 -10.10 18.05
C ASN A 521 -8.25 -9.30 16.75
N SER A 522 -7.18 -9.00 16.01
CA SER A 522 -7.24 -8.09 14.85
C SER A 522 -8.10 -8.60 13.70
N ASP A 523 -8.39 -9.90 13.65
CA ASP A 523 -9.23 -10.50 12.63
C ASP A 523 -10.71 -10.14 12.80
N LEU A 524 -11.11 -9.55 13.93
CA LEU A 524 -12.48 -9.13 14.16
C LEU A 524 -12.87 -7.92 13.32
N PHE A 525 -14.06 -8.02 12.72
CA PHE A 525 -14.67 -6.88 12.06
C PHE A 525 -15.00 -5.80 13.08
N HIS A 526 -14.65 -4.57 12.74
CA HIS A 526 -14.91 -3.40 13.57
C HIS A 526 -15.11 -2.15 12.72
N GLU A 527 -15.83 -1.18 13.28
CA GLU A 527 -16.08 0.13 12.66
C GLU A 527 -16.15 1.23 13.71
N THR A 528 -15.96 2.47 13.28
CA THR A 528 -16.17 3.62 14.18
C THR A 528 -17.68 3.80 14.38
N ASP A 529 -18.09 3.95 15.63
CA ASP A 529 -19.47 4.26 16.00
C ASP A 529 -19.86 5.69 15.57
N GLU A 530 -21.13 6.05 15.74
CA GLU A 530 -21.63 7.41 15.49
C GLU A 530 -20.80 8.46 16.24
N ILE A 531 -20.27 9.44 15.49
CA ILE A 531 -19.43 10.51 16.01
C ILE A 531 -20.29 11.75 16.27
N ALA A 532 -20.22 12.28 17.49
CA ALA A 532 -20.86 13.54 17.86
C ALA A 532 -19.88 14.33 18.75
N PHE A 533 -18.97 15.08 18.16
CA PHE A 533 -17.97 15.88 18.89
C PHE A 533 -18.18 17.37 18.63
N LYS A 534 -17.68 18.24 19.52
CA LYS A 534 -17.69 19.69 19.29
C LYS A 534 -16.96 20.01 17.98
N ASP A 535 -17.48 20.99 17.25
CA ASP A 535 -16.94 21.38 15.95
C ASP A 535 -15.84 22.44 16.10
N ASP A 536 -14.75 22.06 16.76
CA ASP A 536 -13.54 22.86 16.90
C ASP A 536 -12.29 21.97 16.78
N TYR A 537 -11.14 22.59 16.52
CA TYR A 537 -9.90 21.88 16.19
C TYR A 537 -9.43 20.90 17.28
N LEU A 538 -9.52 21.30 18.55
CA LEU A 538 -8.99 20.54 19.68
C LEU A 538 -9.94 19.42 20.11
N SER A 539 -11.24 19.61 19.89
CA SER A 539 -12.29 18.65 20.19
C SER A 539 -12.47 17.56 19.13
N ARG A 540 -11.75 17.60 18.01
CA ARG A 540 -11.79 16.53 17.00
C ARG A 540 -11.37 15.20 17.63
N ARG A 541 -12.17 14.15 17.40
CA ARG A 541 -11.88 12.79 17.88
C ARG A 541 -10.58 12.27 17.25
N ILE A 542 -9.61 11.96 18.09
CA ILE A 542 -8.36 11.30 17.73
C ILE A 542 -8.35 9.89 18.30
N ASN A 543 -8.28 8.92 17.40
CA ASN A 543 -8.09 7.50 17.68
C ASN A 543 -6.65 7.13 17.32
N ILE A 544 -5.98 6.36 18.17
CA ILE A 544 -4.68 5.75 17.89
C ILE A 544 -4.87 4.24 17.84
N THR A 545 -4.30 3.62 16.80
CA THR A 545 -4.31 2.18 16.59
C THR A 545 -2.88 1.65 16.54
N LEU A 546 -2.62 0.57 17.28
CA LEU A 546 -1.36 -0.16 17.30
C LEU A 546 -1.63 -1.62 16.91
N LEU A 547 -0.89 -2.12 15.92
CA LEU A 547 -1.02 -3.49 15.42
C LEU A 547 0.21 -4.32 15.74
N TYR A 548 0.01 -5.47 16.38
CA TYR A 548 1.08 -6.36 16.80
C TYR A 548 1.03 -7.69 16.07
N GLY A 549 2.19 -8.13 15.60
CA GLY A 549 2.37 -9.39 14.91
C GLY A 549 1.69 -9.43 13.54
N ARG A 550 1.43 -10.63 13.05
CA ARG A 550 0.77 -10.85 11.76
C ARG A 550 -0.37 -11.83 11.92
N ARG A 551 -1.41 -11.62 11.12
CA ARG A 551 -2.46 -12.60 10.91
C ARG A 551 -1.85 -13.91 10.37
N ARG A 552 -2.11 -15.04 11.03
CA ARG A 552 -1.73 -16.37 10.51
C ARG A 552 -2.68 -16.74 9.37
N ARG A 553 -2.20 -16.71 8.13
CA ARG A 553 -2.94 -17.27 7.00
C ARG A 553 -2.66 -18.78 6.89
N PRO A 554 -3.66 -19.61 6.54
CA PRO A 554 -3.46 -21.03 6.29
C PRO A 554 -2.54 -21.30 5.09
#